data_AF-A7SZ18-F1
#
_entry.id   AF-A7SZ18-F1
#
_cell.length_a   1.000
_cell.length_b   1.000
_cell.length_c   1.000
_cell.angle_alpha   90.00
_cell.angle_beta   90.00
_cell.angle_gamma   90.00
#
_symmetry.space_group_name_H-M   'P 1'
#
loop_
_entity.id
_entity.type
_entity.pdbx_description
1 polymer ?
#
loop_
_entity_poly.entity_id
_entity_poly.type
_entity_poly.pdbx_seq_one_letter_code
_entity_poly.pdbx_strand_id
1 'polypeptide(L)'
;VPIVALTATATPDVRRDICLSLKLKTPSVVCTGFDRPNLYFEVHKKGDSVMEDLRPLLISDINKFSFAGPTIIYCPTKKTTEMIADALKANGILCEAYHAGMALKKRKSAHHKFIRDEIQVNIT
;
A
#
# COMPACT_ATOMS: atom_id res chain seq x y z
N VAL A 1 -36.22 -1.08 5.07
CA VAL A 1 -35.07 -0.64 4.25
C VAL A 1 -34.08 -1.80 4.16
N PRO A 2 -33.66 -2.25 2.96
CA PRO A 2 -32.65 -3.29 2.82
C PRO A 2 -31.28 -2.79 3.32
N ILE A 3 -30.49 -3.68 3.93
CA ILE A 3 -29.12 -3.39 4.41
C ILE A 3 -28.14 -4.25 3.62
N VAL A 4 -27.04 -3.64 3.16
CA VAL A 4 -25.90 -4.35 2.58
C VAL A 4 -24.71 -4.18 3.52
N ALA A 5 -24.18 -5.29 4.02
CA ALA A 5 -22.97 -5.31 4.85
C ALA A 5 -21.79 -5.84 4.03
N LEU A 6 -20.74 -5.03 3.87
CA LEU A 6 -19.54 -5.37 3.11
C LEU A 6 -18.35 -5.58 4.05
N THR A 7 -17.60 -6.65 3.84
CA THR A 7 -16.45 -7.03 4.67
C THR A 7 -15.37 -7.71 3.83
N ALA A 8 -14.11 -7.53 4.21
CA ALA A 8 -12.97 -8.06 3.46
C ALA A 8 -12.67 -9.54 3.76
N THR A 9 -12.74 -9.95 5.03
CA THR A 9 -12.19 -11.25 5.49
C THR A 9 -13.09 -12.00 6.48
N ALA A 10 -14.38 -11.67 6.56
CA ALA A 10 -15.24 -12.23 7.59
C ALA A 10 -15.35 -13.76 7.50
N THR A 11 -14.83 -14.43 8.53
CA THR A 11 -15.00 -15.87 8.77
C THR A 11 -16.48 -16.22 8.95
N PRO A 12 -16.88 -17.50 8.87
CA PRO A 12 -18.26 -17.91 9.13
C PRO A 12 -18.85 -17.34 10.42
N ASP A 13 -18.10 -17.32 11.51
CA ASP A 13 -18.58 -16.81 12.81
C ASP A 13 -18.73 -15.30 12.82
N VAL A 14 -17.76 -14.56 12.29
CA VAL A 14 -17.86 -13.09 12.16
C VAL A 14 -19.04 -12.70 11.27
N ARG A 15 -19.33 -13.44 10.20
CA ARG A 15 -20.52 -13.19 9.35
C ARG A 15 -21.81 -13.39 10.14
N ARG A 16 -21.88 -14.42 10.97
CA ARG A 16 -23.05 -14.67 11.84
C ARG A 16 -23.26 -13.52 12.81
N ASP A 17 -22.19 -13.05 13.43
CA ASP A 17 -22.25 -11.93 14.38
C ASP A 17 -22.69 -10.63 13.72
N ILE A 18 -22.21 -10.34 12.50
CA ILE A 18 -22.68 -9.19 11.70
C ILE A 18 -24.18 -9.31 11.44
N CYS A 19 -24.66 -10.49 11.02
CA CYS A 19 -26.08 -10.70 10.73
C CYS A 19 -26.96 -10.51 11.97
N LEU A 20 -26.53 -11.04 13.12
CA LEU A 20 -27.24 -10.90 14.39
C LEU A 20 -27.26 -9.44 14.86
N SER A 21 -26.10 -8.77 14.83
CA SER A 21 -25.94 -7.38 15.29
C SER A 21 -26.78 -6.40 14.47
N LEU A 22 -26.84 -6.61 13.15
CA LEU A 22 -27.63 -5.80 12.23
C LEU A 22 -29.09 -6.27 12.10
N LYS A 23 -29.47 -7.35 12.80
CA LYS A 23 -30.81 -7.97 12.76
C LYS A 23 -31.25 -8.29 11.32
N LEU A 24 -30.32 -8.77 10.50
CA LEU A 24 -30.59 -9.13 9.11
C LEU A 24 -31.54 -10.34 9.08
N LYS A 25 -32.64 -10.20 8.34
CA LYS A 25 -33.60 -11.29 8.12
C LYS A 25 -33.26 -11.95 6.79
N THR A 26 -32.96 -13.25 6.83
CA THR A 26 -32.65 -14.09 5.66
C THR A 26 -31.69 -13.42 4.65
N PRO A 27 -30.46 -13.01 5.05
CA PRO A 27 -29.54 -12.32 4.16
C PRO A 27 -28.97 -13.26 3.09
N SER A 28 -28.79 -12.74 1.87
CA SER A 28 -27.92 -13.36 0.89
C SER A 28 -26.47 -13.16 1.28
N VAL A 29 -25.68 -14.23 1.28
CA VAL A 29 -24.25 -14.20 1.61
C VAL A 29 -23.46 -14.56 0.35
N VAL A 30 -22.72 -13.58 -0.16
CA VAL A 30 -21.82 -13.76 -1.31
C VAL A 30 -20.38 -13.70 -0.81
N CYS A 31 -19.58 -14.71 -1.15
CA CYS A 31 -18.16 -14.78 -0.86
C CYS A 31 -17.41 -15.08 -2.15
N THR A 32 -16.60 -14.14 -2.61
CA THR A 32 -15.70 -14.35 -3.75
C THR A 32 -14.37 -14.90 -3.26
N GLY A 33 -13.57 -15.45 -4.17
CA GLY A 33 -12.18 -15.79 -3.86
C GLY A 33 -11.34 -14.55 -3.53
N PHE A 34 -10.19 -14.78 -2.89
CA PHE A 34 -9.20 -13.75 -2.57
C PHE A 34 -7.98 -13.79 -3.50
N ASP A 35 -7.90 -14.81 -4.35
CA ASP A 35 -6.75 -15.02 -5.24
C ASP A 35 -6.62 -13.89 -6.27
N ARG A 36 -5.36 -13.53 -6.55
CA ARG A 36 -4.96 -12.50 -7.49
C ARG A 36 -3.84 -13.06 -8.36
N PRO A 37 -4.19 -13.82 -9.43
CA PRO A 37 -3.22 -14.55 -10.23
C PRO A 37 -2.23 -13.63 -10.97
N ASN A 38 -2.52 -12.33 -11.01
CA ASN A 38 -1.66 -11.30 -11.59
C ASN A 38 -0.59 -10.78 -10.61
N LEU A 39 -0.51 -11.30 -9.38
CA LEU A 39 0.47 -10.89 -8.37
C LEU A 39 1.53 -11.97 -8.17
N TYR A 40 2.79 -11.57 -8.29
CA TYR A 40 3.95 -12.38 -7.96
C TYR A 40 4.40 -12.09 -6.52
N PHE A 41 4.76 -13.15 -5.77
CA PHE A 41 5.23 -13.04 -4.40
C PHE A 41 6.68 -13.49 -4.28
N GLU A 42 7.48 -12.67 -3.63
CA GLU A 42 8.88 -12.95 -3.33
C GLU A 42 9.23 -12.46 -1.93
N VAL A 43 10.18 -13.13 -1.28
CA VAL A 43 10.65 -12.78 0.05
C VAL A 43 12.17 -12.68 0.05
N HIS A 44 12.68 -11.52 0.44
CA HIS A 44 14.10 -11.24 0.58
C HIS A 44 14.49 -11.12 2.05
N LYS A 45 15.71 -11.50 2.39
CA LYS A 45 16.26 -11.21 3.72
C LYS A 45 16.58 -9.72 3.80
N LYS A 46 16.24 -9.10 4.92
CA LYS A 46 16.58 -7.70 5.19
C LYS A 46 18.09 -7.56 5.44
N GLY A 47 18.72 -6.62 4.75
CA GLY A 47 20.10 -6.19 4.93
C GLY A 47 20.25 -5.08 5.96
N ASP A 48 21.42 -4.44 5.94
CA ASP A 48 21.81 -3.45 6.95
C ASP A 48 21.40 -2.02 6.59
N SER A 49 21.12 -1.76 5.30
CA SER A 49 20.70 -0.44 4.82
C SER A 49 19.52 -0.51 3.84
N VAL A 50 18.74 0.58 3.81
CA VAL A 50 17.58 0.74 2.90
C VAL A 50 17.99 0.61 1.43
N MET A 51 19.15 1.15 1.05
CA MET A 51 19.61 1.10 -0.34
C MET A 51 20.05 -0.31 -0.75
N GLU A 52 20.67 -1.09 0.14
CA GLU A 52 20.98 -2.50 -0.14
C GLU A 52 19.72 -3.33 -0.34
N ASP A 53 18.71 -3.13 0.53
CA ASP A 53 17.41 -3.81 0.43
C ASP A 53 16.68 -3.52 -0.89
N LEU A 54 16.77 -2.28 -1.36
CA LEU A 54 16.05 -1.84 -2.55
C LEU A 54 16.83 -2.04 -3.85
N ARG A 55 18.16 -2.19 -3.79
CA ARG A 55 19.01 -2.34 -4.97
C ARG A 55 18.53 -3.40 -5.97
N PRO A 56 18.07 -4.60 -5.54
CA PRO A 56 17.57 -5.62 -6.47
C PRO A 56 16.29 -5.22 -7.21
N LEU A 57 15.53 -4.25 -6.68
CA LEU A 57 14.26 -3.77 -7.25
C LEU A 57 14.45 -2.55 -8.15
N LEU A 58 15.64 -1.93 -8.12
CA LEU A 58 15.97 -0.75 -8.89
C LEU A 58 16.52 -1.14 -10.25
N ILE A 59 16.10 -0.41 -11.28
CA ILE A 59 16.71 -0.39 -12.60
C ILE A 59 17.70 0.77 -12.64
N SER A 60 18.89 0.52 -13.19
CA SER A 60 19.87 1.56 -13.50
C SER A 60 19.75 1.94 -14.97
N ASP A 61 19.43 3.21 -15.24
CA ASP A 61 19.54 3.79 -16.58
C ASP A 61 20.30 5.12 -16.48
N ILE A 62 21.31 5.30 -17.34
CA ILE A 62 22.15 6.52 -17.48
C ILE A 62 22.41 7.24 -16.13
N ASN A 63 23.13 6.58 -15.21
CA ASN A 63 23.52 7.12 -13.90
C ASN A 63 22.38 7.53 -12.95
N LYS A 64 21.15 7.06 -13.16
CA LYS A 64 20.01 7.29 -12.25
C LYS A 64 19.40 5.97 -11.79
N PHE A 65 19.03 5.92 -10.51
CA PHE A 65 18.24 4.84 -9.94
C PHE A 65 16.76 5.14 -10.09
N SER A 66 15.99 4.16 -10.56
CA SER A 66 14.53 4.23 -10.62
C SER A 66 13.91 2.84 -10.46
N PHE A 67 12.63 2.77 -10.15
CA PHE A 67 11.89 1.51 -10.18
C PHE A 67 11.41 1.18 -11.60
N ALA A 68 11.04 -0.08 -11.85
CA ALA A 68 10.49 -0.51 -13.14
C ALA A 68 9.12 0.11 -13.48
N GLY A 69 8.41 0.57 -12.46
CA GLY A 69 7.07 1.16 -12.58
C GLY A 69 6.59 1.75 -11.26
N PRO A 70 5.31 2.14 -11.18
CA PRO A 70 4.71 2.67 -9.96
C PRO A 70 4.89 1.70 -8.79
N THR A 71 5.48 2.19 -7.70
CA THR A 71 5.87 1.34 -6.56
C THR A 71 5.27 1.87 -5.26
N ILE A 72 4.80 0.95 -4.41
CA ILE A 72 4.35 1.27 -3.04
C ILE A 72 5.28 0.57 -2.06
N ILE A 73 5.84 1.32 -1.11
CA ILE A 73 6.67 0.78 -0.03
C ILE A 73 5.90 0.92 1.29
N TYR A 74 5.46 -0.20 1.85
CA TYR A 74 4.77 -0.24 3.14
C TYR A 74 5.77 -0.27 4.29
N CYS A 75 5.58 0.63 5.24
CA CYS A 75 6.43 0.83 6.42
C CYS A 75 5.64 0.56 7.71
N PRO A 76 6.29 0.05 8.76
CA PRO A 76 5.62 -0.24 10.03
C PRO A 76 5.29 1.03 10.83
N THR A 77 5.99 2.15 10.59
CA THR A 77 5.79 3.40 11.36
C THR A 77 5.89 4.63 10.47
N LYS A 78 5.20 5.70 10.87
CA LYS A 78 5.28 7.03 10.23
C LYS A 78 6.72 7.55 10.13
N LYS A 79 7.52 7.31 11.18
CA LYS A 79 8.94 7.70 11.22
C LYS A 79 9.74 6.97 10.15
N THR A 80 9.49 5.67 9.98
CA THR A 80 10.13 4.86 8.93
C THR A 80 9.72 5.35 7.54
N THR A 81 8.45 5.70 7.34
CA THR A 81 7.94 6.27 6.08
C THR A 81 8.74 7.52 5.67
N GLU A 82 8.88 8.50 6.57
CA GLU A 82 9.61 9.75 6.29
C GLU A 82 11.12 9.48 6.08
N MET A 83 11.74 8.64 6.93
CA MET A 83 13.15 8.28 6.81
C MET A 83 13.48 7.62 5.46
N ILE A 84 12.63 6.70 4.99
CA ILE A 84 12.82 6.03 3.69
C ILE A 84 12.59 7.03 2.55
N ALA A 85 11.57 7.89 2.65
CA ALA A 85 11.34 8.92 1.65
C ALA A 85 12.55 9.86 1.50
N ASP A 86 13.14 10.31 2.61
CA ASP A 86 14.34 11.14 2.61
C ASP A 86 15.54 10.42 1.99
N ALA A 87 15.77 9.15 2.34
CA ALA A 87 16.85 8.34 1.78
C ALA A 87 16.72 8.16 0.27
N LEU A 88 15.50 7.91 -0.24
CA LEU A 88 15.26 7.74 -1.66
C LEU A 88 15.37 9.06 -2.43
N LYS A 89 14.86 10.16 -1.86
CA LYS A 89 15.03 11.52 -2.42
C LYS A 89 16.50 11.91 -2.53
N ALA A 90 17.31 11.59 -1.51
CA ALA A 90 18.76 11.83 -1.52
C ALA A 90 19.48 11.07 -2.66
N ASN A 91 18.90 9.97 -3.13
CA ASN A 91 19.39 9.18 -4.27
C ASN A 91 18.70 9.55 -5.60
N GLY A 92 17.96 10.65 -5.65
CA GLY A 92 17.33 11.16 -6.86
C GLY A 92 16.04 10.45 -7.28
N ILE A 93 15.48 9.58 -6.43
CA ILE A 93 14.24 8.85 -6.72
C ILE A 93 13.03 9.76 -6.43
N LEU A 94 12.12 9.86 -7.40
CA LEU A 94 10.89 10.64 -7.27
C LEU A 94 9.89 9.91 -6.37
N CYS A 95 9.77 10.37 -5.13
CA CYS A 95 8.91 9.73 -4.15
C CYS A 95 8.30 10.71 -3.13
N GLU A 96 7.24 10.29 -2.45
CA GLU A 96 6.66 11.03 -1.32
C GLU A 96 6.24 10.07 -0.20
N ALA A 97 6.34 10.54 1.05
CA ALA A 97 5.73 9.89 2.19
C ALA A 97 4.21 10.10 2.20
N TYR A 98 3.47 9.12 2.73
CA TYR A 98 2.02 9.15 2.86
C TYR A 98 1.58 8.46 4.15
N HIS A 99 1.19 9.23 5.17
CA HIS A 99 0.68 8.64 6.41
C HIS A 99 -0.36 9.51 7.11
N ALA A 100 -1.12 8.91 8.02
CA ALA A 100 -2.25 9.56 8.73
C ALA A 100 -1.86 10.83 9.51
N GLY A 101 -0.59 11.01 9.88
CA GLY A 101 -0.09 12.22 10.54
C GLY A 101 0.10 13.44 9.63
N MET A 102 0.04 13.29 8.30
CA MET A 102 0.20 14.40 7.37
C MET A 102 -1.06 15.27 7.30
N ALA A 103 -0.86 16.57 7.04
CA ALA A 103 -1.94 17.47 6.68
C ALA A 103 -2.72 16.96 5.46
N LEU A 104 -4.05 17.12 5.47
CA LEU A 104 -4.94 16.65 4.40
C LEU A 104 -4.50 17.15 3.01
N LYS A 105 -4.10 18.41 2.89
CA LYS A 105 -3.61 19.01 1.65
C LYS A 105 -2.37 18.29 1.12
N LYS A 106 -1.42 17.94 2.00
CA LYS A 106 -0.21 17.19 1.61
C LYS A 106 -0.55 15.78 1.17
N ARG A 107 -1.42 15.05 1.89
CA ARG A 107 -1.88 13.71 1.50
C ARG A 107 -2.56 13.73 0.12
N LYS A 108 -3.46 14.69 -0.10
CA LYS A 108 -4.15 14.84 -1.40
C LYS A 108 -3.17 15.13 -2.53
N SER A 109 -2.18 15.99 -2.28
CA SER A 109 -1.13 16.28 -3.26
C SER A 109 -0.28 15.05 -3.58
N ALA A 110 0.21 14.31 -2.58
CA ALA A 110 1.02 13.11 -2.79
C ALA A 110 0.24 12.05 -3.60
N HIS A 111 -1.03 11.84 -3.25
CA HIS A 111 -1.91 10.94 -4.00
C HIS A 111 -2.11 11.36 -5.46
N HIS A 112 -2.38 12.65 -5.71
CA HIS A 112 -2.52 13.16 -7.08
C HIS A 112 -1.23 13.03 -7.90
N LYS A 113 -0.08 13.34 -7.30
CA LYS A 113 1.23 13.19 -7.95
C LYS A 113 1.48 11.73 -8.35
N PHE A 114 1.15 10.78 -7.46
CA PHE A 114 1.35 9.35 -7.73
C PHE A 114 0.45 8.83 -8.85
N ILE A 115 -0.82 9.25 -8.89
CA ILE A 115 -1.77 8.85 -9.96
C ILE A 115 -1.36 9.41 -11.33
N ARG A 116 -0.65 10.54 -11.37
CA ARG A 116 -0.22 11.24 -12.59
C ARG A 116 1.21 10.91 -13.02
N ASP A 117 1.83 9.91 -12.38
CA ASP A 117 3.23 9.54 -12.61
C ASP A 117 4.23 10.69 -12.37
N GLU A 118 3.84 11.73 -11.62
CA GLU A 118 4.73 12.84 -11.23
C GLU A 118 5.69 12.41 -10.10
N ILE A 119 5.32 11.36 -9.36
CA ILE A 119 6.22 10.60 -8.49
C ILE A 119 6.08 9.12 -8.80
N GLN A 120 7.18 8.39 -8.70
CA GLN A 120 7.23 6.98 -9.03
C GLN A 120 6.91 6.10 -7.81
N VAL A 121 7.24 6.57 -6.61
CA VAL A 121 7.14 5.77 -5.39
C VAL A 121 6.31 6.47 -4.33
N ASN A 122 5.33 5.75 -3.78
CA ASN A 122 4.58 6.16 -2.60
C ASN A 122 5.02 5.35 -1.38
N ILE A 123 5.60 5.99 -0.37
CA ILE A 123 6.03 5.35 0.87
C ILE A 123 4.91 5.54 1.88
N THR A 124 4.31 4.47 2.39
CA THR A 124 3.15 4.53 3.29
C THR A 124 3.35 3.79 4.60
#